data_AF-A0A357AKL6-F1
#
_entry.id   AF-A0A357AKL6-F1
#
_cell.length_a   1.000
_cell.length_b   1.000
_cell.length_c   1.000
_cell.angle_alpha   90.00
_cell.angle_beta   90.00
_cell.angle_gamma   90.00
#
_symmetry.space_group_name_H-M   'P 1'
#
loop_
_entity.id
_entity.type
_entity.pdbx_description
1 polymer ?
#
loop_
_entity_poly.entity_id
_entity_poly.type
_entity_poly.pdbx_seq_one_letter_code
_entity_poly.pdbx_strand_id
1 'polypeptide(L)'
;EEYAEGKIVFNQIESVKAIEAVIIASLELDSNMDPSVATYWQKKITYKAYFIDDRATDYPYLYIDSDTGYTTLIKAPTVVVTINGGKGRYALPLLKNGSDNIRSGAHTWEDR
;
A
#
# COMPACT_ATOMS: atom_id res chain seq x y z
N GLU A 1 -18.49 -6.29 -24.46
CA GLU A 1 -18.39 -4.82 -24.53
C GLU A 1 -18.63 -4.25 -23.13
N GLU A 2 -17.69 -4.46 -22.20
CA GLU A 2 -17.85 -4.07 -20.77
C GLU A 2 -17.18 -2.72 -20.46
N TYR A 3 -16.72 -2.02 -21.50
CA TYR A 3 -16.01 -0.74 -21.43
C TYR A 3 -16.89 0.47 -21.85
N ALA A 4 -18.20 0.26 -22.06
CA ALA A 4 -19.10 1.26 -22.64
C ALA A 4 -19.79 2.20 -21.63
N GLU A 5 -19.78 1.84 -20.35
CA GLU A 5 -20.19 2.73 -19.26
C GLU A 5 -18.94 3.00 -18.44
N GLY A 6 -18.69 4.25 -18.02
CA GLY A 6 -17.49 4.66 -17.31
C GLY A 6 -17.26 3.91 -15.98
N LYS A 7 -16.97 2.62 -16.02
CA LYS A 7 -16.61 1.76 -14.90
C LYS A 7 -15.09 1.66 -14.89
N ILE A 8 -14.47 1.91 -13.75
CA ILE A 8 -13.04 1.68 -13.55
C ILE A 8 -12.88 0.28 -12.99
N VAL A 9 -12.12 -0.53 -13.70
CA VAL A 9 -11.65 -1.84 -13.27
C VAL A 9 -10.13 -1.79 -13.36
N PHE A 10 -9.44 -2.05 -12.24
CA PHE A 10 -7.98 -1.91 -12.23
C PHE A 10 -7.31 -3.09 -12.92
N ASN A 11 -6.32 -2.80 -13.78
CA ASN A 11 -5.39 -3.83 -14.23
C ASN A 11 -4.44 -4.14 -13.06
N GLN A 12 -4.75 -5.18 -12.29
CA GLN A 12 -4.01 -5.53 -11.09
C GLN A 12 -2.53 -5.84 -11.37
N ILE A 13 -2.20 -6.42 -12.53
CA ILE A 13 -0.81 -6.76 -12.89
C ILE A 13 0.03 -5.50 -13.04
N GLU A 14 -0.44 -4.53 -13.83
CA GLU A 14 0.28 -3.27 -14.02
C GLU A 14 0.24 -2.40 -12.75
N SER A 15 -0.86 -2.44 -12.01
CA SER A 15 -0.99 -1.70 -10.76
C SER A 15 -0.01 -2.22 -9.70
N VAL A 16 0.17 -3.53 -9.58
CA VAL A 16 1.18 -4.14 -8.70
C VAL A 16 2.57 -3.64 -9.09
N LYS A 17 2.96 -3.71 -10.37
CA LYS A 17 4.27 -3.20 -10.82
C LYS A 17 4.48 -1.73 -10.45
N ALA A 18 3.47 -0.90 -10.61
CA ALA A 18 3.54 0.52 -10.27
C ALA A 18 3.69 0.74 -8.75
N ILE A 19 2.93 0.01 -7.92
CA ILE A 19 3.05 0.05 -6.47
C ILE A 19 4.46 -0.35 -6.04
N GLU A 20 4.97 -1.47 -6.56
CA GLU A 20 6.32 -1.96 -6.23
C GLU A 20 7.40 -0.96 -6.62
N ALA A 21 7.31 -0.38 -7.82
CA ALA A 21 8.25 0.65 -8.29
C ALA A 21 8.26 1.88 -7.36
N VAL A 22 7.10 2.35 -6.92
CA VAL A 22 6.99 3.48 -5.99
C VAL A 22 7.56 3.13 -4.61
N ILE A 23 7.28 1.93 -4.09
CA ILE A 23 7.82 1.47 -2.79
C ILE A 23 9.35 1.39 -2.86
N ILE A 24 9.88 0.74 -3.90
CA ILE A 24 11.32 0.57 -4.11
C ILE A 24 12.01 1.94 -4.18
N ALA A 25 11.46 2.87 -4.97
CA ALA A 25 12.03 4.21 -5.11
C ALA A 25 11.94 5.03 -3.81
N SER A 26 10.81 4.95 -3.09
CA SER A 26 10.57 5.77 -1.90
C SER A 26 11.35 5.28 -0.67
N LEU A 27 11.64 3.98 -0.59
CA LEU A 27 12.33 3.36 0.55
C LEU A 27 13.78 2.97 0.25
N GLU A 28 14.30 3.32 -0.94
CA GLU A 28 15.67 3.04 -1.39
C GLU A 28 16.04 1.55 -1.35
N LEU A 29 15.14 0.72 -1.87
CA LEU A 29 15.28 -0.74 -1.88
C LEU A 29 15.92 -1.23 -3.18
N ASP A 30 16.32 -2.50 -3.20
CA ASP A 30 16.61 -3.21 -4.44
C ASP A 30 15.34 -3.77 -5.11
N SER A 31 15.50 -4.43 -6.25
CA SER A 31 14.39 -5.04 -7.01
C SER A 31 13.65 -6.15 -6.25
N ASN A 32 14.25 -6.70 -5.19
CA ASN A 32 13.67 -7.74 -4.35
C ASN A 32 12.98 -7.16 -3.11
N MET A 33 12.87 -5.83 -2.99
CA MET A 33 12.40 -5.11 -1.80
C MET A 33 13.29 -5.30 -0.58
N ASP A 34 14.54 -5.70 -0.80
CA ASP A 34 15.53 -5.80 0.25
C ASP A 34 16.22 -4.44 0.43
N PRO A 35 16.41 -3.99 1.69
CA PRO A 35 17.09 -2.74 1.96
C PRO A 35 18.56 -2.80 1.57
N SER A 36 19.07 -1.72 0.96
CA SER A 36 20.52 -1.59 0.77
C SER A 36 21.24 -1.34 2.11
N VAL A 37 22.54 -1.64 2.17
CA VAL A 37 23.35 -1.71 3.41
C VAL A 37 23.30 -0.42 4.25
N ALA A 38 23.09 0.72 3.60
CA ALA A 38 23.07 2.05 4.20
C ALA A 38 21.66 2.56 4.59
N THR A 39 20.59 1.82 4.29
CA THR A 39 19.22 2.29 4.54
C THR A 39 18.82 2.19 6.01
N TYR A 40 17.76 2.93 6.33
CA TYR A 40 17.09 2.88 7.64
C TYR A 40 16.46 1.50 7.93
N TRP A 41 16.04 0.77 6.89
CA TRP A 41 15.35 -0.50 7.02
C TRP A 41 16.33 -1.67 7.16
N GLN A 42 15.93 -2.70 7.91
CA GLN A 42 16.83 -3.83 8.23
C GLN A 42 16.37 -5.16 7.64
N LYS A 43 15.10 -5.25 7.24
CA LYS A 43 14.48 -6.46 6.72
C LYS A 43 13.79 -6.14 5.41
N LYS A 44 13.58 -7.18 4.62
CA LYS A 44 12.75 -7.14 3.43
C LYS A 44 11.41 -6.48 3.72
N ILE A 45 11.06 -5.49 2.92
CA ILE A 45 9.79 -4.79 3.01
C ILE A 45 8.70 -5.69 2.43
N THR A 46 7.54 -5.73 3.08
CA THR A 46 6.36 -6.43 2.56
C THR A 46 5.19 -5.47 2.45
N TYR A 47 4.26 -5.76 1.55
CA TYR A 47 3.06 -4.94 1.39
C TYR A 47 1.84 -5.78 1.05
N LYS A 48 0.66 -5.21 1.28
CA LYS A 48 -0.65 -5.72 0.85
C LYS A 48 -1.31 -4.62 0.03
N ALA A 49 -1.88 -4.97 -1.11
CA ALA A 49 -2.65 -4.06 -1.95
C ALA A 49 -4.09 -4.58 -2.10
N TYR A 50 -5.05 -3.69 -1.92
CA TYR A 50 -6.48 -3.96 -2.07
C TYR A 50 -7.02 -3.09 -3.18
N PHE A 51 -7.52 -3.73 -4.23
CA PHE A 51 -8.12 -3.09 -5.39
C PHE A 51 -9.62 -3.12 -5.24
N ILE A 52 -10.22 -1.97 -4.98
CA ILE A 52 -11.67 -1.82 -4.79
C ILE A 52 -12.16 -1.05 -6.00
N ASP A 53 -12.83 -1.76 -6.90
CA ASP A 53 -13.20 -1.26 -8.23
C ASP A 53 -14.67 -1.56 -8.56
N ASP A 54 -15.13 -1.08 -9.71
CA ASP A 54 -16.54 -1.13 -10.12
C ASP A 54 -16.98 -2.55 -10.56
N ARG A 55 -16.09 -3.55 -10.53
CA ARG A 55 -16.43 -4.91 -10.95
C ARG A 55 -17.32 -5.62 -9.94
N ALA A 56 -17.07 -5.40 -8.65
CA ALA A 56 -17.68 -6.17 -7.57
C ALA A 56 -17.97 -5.36 -6.30
N THR A 57 -17.91 -4.03 -6.39
CA THR A 57 -18.13 -3.15 -5.23
C THR A 57 -19.32 -2.24 -5.45
N ASP A 58 -20.27 -2.30 -4.52
CA ASP A 58 -21.30 -1.27 -4.37
C ASP A 58 -20.79 -0.19 -3.40
N TYR A 59 -20.77 1.06 -3.86
CA TYR A 59 -20.35 2.19 -3.05
C TYR A 59 -21.54 2.88 -2.37
N PRO A 60 -21.37 3.47 -1.17
CA PRO A 60 -20.13 3.56 -0.42
C PRO A 60 -19.81 2.31 0.40
N TYR A 61 -18.51 2.04 0.59
CA TYR A 61 -17.99 0.89 1.33
C TYR A 61 -17.03 1.37 2.42
N LEU A 62 -17.22 0.92 3.67
CA LEU A 62 -16.30 1.23 4.77
C LEU A 62 -15.16 0.20 4.78
N TYR A 63 -13.95 0.65 4.48
CA TYR A 63 -12.75 -0.18 4.57
C TYR A 63 -12.06 0.01 5.92
N ILE A 64 -11.62 -1.09 6.52
CA ILE A 64 -10.83 -1.14 7.75
C ILE A 64 -9.64 -2.07 7.53
N ASP A 65 -8.43 -1.54 7.64
CA ASP A 65 -7.20 -2.34 7.59
C ASP A 65 -7.01 -3.10 8.92
N SER A 66 -6.83 -4.42 8.84
CA SER A 66 -6.68 -5.26 10.04
C SER A 66 -5.34 -5.10 10.76
N ASP A 67 -4.30 -4.63 10.08
CA ASP A 67 -2.94 -4.54 10.60
C ASP A 67 -2.71 -3.18 11.30
N THR A 68 -3.33 -2.12 10.79
CA THR A 68 -3.11 -0.73 11.27
C THR A 68 -4.34 -0.08 11.88
N GLY A 69 -5.55 -0.64 11.67
CA GLY A 69 -6.80 0.01 12.04
C GLY A 69 -7.17 1.20 11.14
N TYR A 70 -6.41 1.44 10.06
CA TYR A 70 -6.70 2.49 9.09
C TYR A 70 -8.11 2.31 8.52
N THR A 71 -8.95 3.31 8.75
CA THR A 71 -10.36 3.27 8.38
C THR A 71 -10.65 4.39 7.39
N THR A 72 -11.28 4.06 6.26
CA THR A 72 -11.70 5.05 5.26
C THR A 72 -13.02 4.67 4.62
N LEU A 73 -13.85 5.68 4.34
CA LEU A 73 -15.11 5.50 3.62
C LEU A 73 -14.85 5.64 2.13
N ILE A 74 -14.90 4.53 1.42
CA ILE A 74 -14.64 4.44 0.00
C ILE A 74 -15.93 4.74 -0.76
N LYS A 75 -15.92 5.79 -1.57
CA LYS A 75 -17.08 6.24 -2.36
C LYS A 75 -16.91 6.06 -3.87
N ALA A 76 -15.71 5.71 -4.29
CA ALA A 76 -15.30 5.54 -5.68
C ALA A 76 -14.15 4.51 -5.76
N PRO A 77 -13.83 4.01 -6.96
CA PRO A 77 -12.69 3.14 -7.19
C PRO A 77 -11.43 3.62 -6.46
N THR A 78 -10.88 2.74 -5.62
CA THR A 78 -9.82 3.05 -4.66
C THR A 78 -8.83 1.91 -4.59
N VAL A 79 -7.55 2.26 -4.52
CA VAL A 79 -6.49 1.32 -4.15
C VAL A 79 -6.02 1.64 -2.74
N VAL A 80 -6.07 0.65 -1.86
CA VAL A 80 -5.50 0.75 -0.51
C VAL A 80 -4.22 -0.08 -0.45
N VAL A 81 -3.14 0.50 0.06
CA VAL A 81 -1.84 -0.16 0.20
C VAL A 81 -1.39 -0.09 1.65
N THR A 82 -0.99 -1.23 2.18
CA THR A 82 -0.43 -1.37 3.52
C THR A 82 0.98 -1.90 3.41
N ILE A 83 1.95 -1.12 3.90
CA ILE A 83 3.37 -1.42 3.83
C ILE A 83 3.85 -1.75 5.23
N ASN A 84 4.57 -2.86 5.38
CA ASN A 84 5.30 -3.22 6.58
C ASN A 84 6.81 -3.11 6.30
N GLY A 85 7.43 -2.08 6.88
CA GLY A 85 8.87 -1.84 6.80
C GLY A 85 9.70 -2.53 7.88
N GLY A 86 9.05 -3.28 8.79
CA GLY A 86 9.70 -3.90 9.93
C GLY A 86 10.28 -2.87 10.91
N LYS A 87 11.23 -3.31 11.73
CA LYS A 87 11.91 -2.43 12.68
C LYS A 87 12.94 -1.55 11.99
N GLY A 88 12.88 -0.26 12.28
CA GLY A 88 13.85 0.71 11.83
C GLY A 88 15.20 0.57 12.54
N ARG A 89 16.27 1.03 11.90
CA ARG A 89 17.60 1.13 12.50
C ARG A 89 17.65 2.35 13.42
N TYR A 90 17.31 2.16 14.69
CA TYR A 90 17.42 3.20 15.70
C TYR A 90 18.83 3.22 16.33
N ALA A 91 19.45 4.39 16.36
CA ALA A 91 20.72 4.61 17.07
C ALA A 91 20.53 4.60 18.60
N LEU A 92 19.39 5.12 19.08
CA LEU A 92 19.07 5.19 20.51
C LEU A 92 18.64 3.83 21.05
N PRO A 93 19.34 3.26 22.06
CA PRO A 93 19.01 1.94 22.63
C PRO A 93 17.57 1.80 23.11
N LEU A 94 16.99 2.88 23.63
CA LEU A 94 15.62 2.91 24.15
C LEU A 94 14.56 2.63 23.07
N LEU A 95 14.88 2.88 21.79
CA LEU A 95 13.96 2.71 20.66
C LEU A 95 14.22 1.40 19.88
N LYS A 96 15.30 0.66 20.20
CA LYS A 96 15.68 -0.57 19.47
C LYS A 96 14.65 -1.71 19.60
N ASN A 97 13.85 -1.70 20.66
CA ASN A 97 12.80 -2.70 20.90
C ASN A 97 11.41 -2.26 20.40
N GLY A 98 11.33 -1.21 19.57
CA GLY A 98 10.08 -0.77 18.97
C GLY A 98 9.36 -1.87 18.16
N SER A 99 8.07 -1.65 17.94
CA SER A 99 7.25 -2.45 17.03
C SER A 99 7.67 -2.24 15.57
N ASP A 100 7.16 -3.10 14.69
CA ASP A 100 7.32 -2.91 13.25
C ASP A 100 6.63 -1.62 12.78
N ASN A 101 7.20 -1.00 11.75
CA ASN A 101 6.64 0.18 11.10
C ASN A 101 5.66 -0.28 10.02
N ILE A 102 4.39 -0.40 10.40
CA ILE A 102 3.29 -0.73 9.48
C ILE A 102 2.47 0.53 9.23
N ARG A 103 2.21 0.84 7.96
CA ARG A 103 1.45 2.01 7.53
C ARG A 103 0.52 1.65 6.38
N SER A 104 -0.70 2.15 6.44
CA SER A 104 -1.70 2.00 5.38
C SER A 104 -2.02 3.36 4.79
N GLY A 105 -2.33 3.38 3.50
CA GLY A 105 -2.78 4.58 2.78
C GLY A 105 -3.69 4.19 1.62
N ALA A 106 -4.49 5.14 1.15
CA ALA A 106 -5.41 4.93 0.04
C ALA A 106 -5.27 6.01 -1.02
N HIS A 107 -5.52 5.64 -2.27
CA HIS A 107 -5.68 6.57 -3.37
C HIS A 107 -7.02 6.30 -4.06
N THR A 108 -7.87 7.33 -4.11
CA THR A 108 -9.23 7.26 -4.61
C THR A 108 -9.38 8.14 -5.85
N TRP A 109 -10.10 7.65 -6.85
CA TRP A 109 -10.43 8.40 -8.06
C TRP A 109 -11.74 9.20 -7.87
N GLU A 110 -11.69 10.26 -7.06
CA GLU A 110 -12.86 11.10 -6.72
C GLU A 110 -13.25 12.14 -7.79
N ASP A 111 -12.35 12.47 -8.73
CA ASP A 111 -12.53 13.55 -9.71
C ASP A 111 -13.38 13.14 -10.94
N ARG A 112 -14.64 12.78 -10.72
CA ARG A 112 -15.65 12.64 -11.78
C ARG A 112 -16.70 13.74 -11.75
#